data_AF-A0A922IQD7-F1
#
_entry.id   AF-A0A922IQD7-F1
#
_cell.length_a   1.000
_cell.length_b   1.000
_cell.length_c   1.000
_cell.angle_alpha   90.00
_cell.angle_beta   90.00
_cell.angle_gamma   90.00
#
_symmetry.space_group_name_H-M   'P 1'
#
loop_
_entity.id
_entity.type
_entity.pdbx_description
1 polymer ?
#
loop_
_entity_poly.entity_id
_entity_poly.type
_entity_poly.pdbx_seq_one_letter_code
_entity_poly.pdbx_strand_id
1 'polypeptide(L)'
;MTIVSIGLLLPLSWVCRLAKEMEKAATIGNTRQLYGLIKEIGTNKSSVSEIISEKDDTLICCQVRRLERWAEHFREQFNWPSATLQLPSIPRQCEWNIEVGPPTLAEVQKAIVNLKRGRAAGPDGLAPEVFKDGGPILAIRLTNILAKIWELDVIPSDWSQSLIVPIYKKGSKSSCDNHR
;
A
#
# COMPACT_ATOMS: atom_id res chain seq x y z
N MET A 1 -26.30 -12.98 32.91
CA MET A 1 -25.37 -13.65 31.98
C MET A 1 -26.19 -14.08 30.78
N THR A 2 -26.30 -13.21 29.77
CA THR A 2 -27.20 -13.41 28.63
C THR A 2 -26.38 -13.17 27.37
N ILE A 3 -25.88 -14.25 26.78
CA ILE A 3 -25.34 -14.23 25.42
C ILE A 3 -26.57 -14.31 24.52
N VAL A 4 -27.06 -13.16 24.06
CA VAL A 4 -28.04 -13.14 22.96
C VAL A 4 -27.24 -13.02 21.67
N SER A 5 -27.09 -14.19 21.03
CA SER A 5 -26.63 -14.35 19.66
C SER A 5 -27.44 -13.47 18.71
N ILE A 6 -26.84 -12.40 18.19
CA ILE A 6 -27.30 -11.79 16.94
C ILE A 6 -26.51 -12.48 15.83
N GLY A 7 -26.94 -13.71 15.51
CA GLY A 7 -26.52 -14.43 14.33
C GLY A 7 -27.38 -13.99 13.16
N LEU A 8 -26.82 -13.13 12.30
CA LEU A 8 -27.35 -12.89 10.96
C LEU A 8 -27.51 -14.25 10.27
N LEU A 9 -28.75 -14.66 10.02
CA LEU A 9 -29.08 -15.81 9.17
C LEU A 9 -28.66 -15.47 7.73
N LEU A 10 -27.39 -15.71 7.42
CA LEU A 10 -26.93 -15.69 6.03
C LEU A 10 -27.69 -16.80 5.28
N PRO A 11 -28.21 -16.54 4.06
CA PRO A 11 -29.00 -17.53 3.32
C PRO A 11 -28.24 -18.85 3.19
N LEU A 12 -28.88 -19.98 3.52
CA LEU A 12 -28.28 -21.33 3.38
C LEU A 12 -27.67 -21.57 1.99
N SER A 13 -28.29 -21.03 0.94
CA SER A 13 -27.78 -21.08 -0.43
C SER A 13 -26.46 -20.33 -0.62
N TRP A 14 -26.28 -19.19 0.05
CA TRP A 14 -25.05 -18.40 0.02
C TRP A 14 -23.92 -19.14 0.73
N VAL A 15 -24.18 -19.71 1.92
CA VAL A 15 -23.18 -20.48 2.70
C VAL A 15 -22.73 -21.71 1.92
N CYS A 16 -23.65 -22.47 1.33
CA CYS A 16 -23.33 -23.66 0.53
C CYS A 16 -22.52 -23.31 -0.73
N ARG A 17 -22.82 -22.20 -1.40
CA ARG A 17 -22.05 -21.72 -2.55
C ARG A 17 -20.61 -21.40 -2.13
N LEU A 18 -20.47 -20.65 -1.04
CA LEU A 18 -19.18 -20.20 -0.54
C LEU A 18 -18.30 -21.37 -0.11
N ALA A 19 -18.88 -22.36 0.57
CA ALA A 19 -18.19 -23.60 0.95
C ALA A 19 -17.63 -24.35 -0.28
N LYS A 20 -18.41 -24.45 -1.36
CA LYS A 20 -17.96 -25.08 -2.63
C LYS A 20 -16.81 -24.31 -3.27
N GLU A 21 -16.82 -22.99 -3.22
CA GLU A 21 -15.73 -22.18 -3.76
C GLU A 21 -14.46 -22.29 -2.91
N MET A 22 -14.60 -22.36 -1.59
CA MET A 22 -13.48 -22.58 -0.68
C MET A 22 -12.83 -23.94 -0.92
N GLU A 23 -13.62 -25.00 -1.08
CA GLU A 23 -13.10 -26.35 -1.38
C GLU A 23 -12.35 -26.39 -2.72
N LYS A 24 -12.89 -25.75 -3.76
CA LYS A 24 -12.18 -25.60 -5.05
C LYS A 24 -10.87 -24.82 -4.91
N ALA A 25 -10.89 -23.71 -4.18
CA ALA A 25 -9.67 -22.92 -3.96
C ALA A 25 -8.62 -23.71 -3.16
N ALA A 26 -9.04 -24.49 -2.17
CA ALA A 26 -8.16 -25.34 -1.37
C ALA A 26 -7.53 -26.48 -2.19
N THR A 27 -8.34 -27.19 -2.99
CA THR A 27 -7.88 -28.31 -3.84
C THR A 27 -6.89 -27.88 -4.92
N ILE A 28 -7.06 -26.67 -5.48
CA ILE A 28 -6.15 -26.10 -6.49
C ILE A 28 -4.92 -25.43 -5.83
N GLY A 29 -4.87 -25.34 -4.49
CA GLY A 29 -3.80 -24.64 -3.78
C GLY A 29 -3.83 -23.12 -3.95
N ASN A 30 -4.97 -22.56 -4.40
CA ASN A 30 -5.18 -21.13 -4.53
C ASN A 30 -5.47 -20.50 -3.16
N THR A 31 -4.43 -20.42 -2.34
CA THR A 31 -4.48 -19.88 -0.98
C THR A 31 -5.05 -18.46 -0.95
N ARG A 32 -4.74 -17.61 -1.95
CA ARG A 32 -5.26 -16.24 -2.04
C ARG A 32 -6.78 -16.20 -2.14
N GLN A 33 -7.36 -17.00 -3.03
CA GLN A 33 -8.82 -17.09 -3.17
C GLN A 33 -9.46 -17.66 -1.92
N LEU A 34 -8.89 -18.73 -1.34
CA LEU A 34 -9.36 -19.32 -0.10
C LEU A 34 -9.37 -18.30 1.05
N TYR A 35 -8.29 -17.55 1.24
CA TYR A 35 -8.21 -16.48 2.24
C TYR A 35 -9.21 -15.35 1.99
N GLY A 36 -9.45 -14.98 0.72
CA GLY A 36 -10.47 -14.00 0.35
C GLY A 36 -11.87 -14.44 0.77
N LEU A 37 -12.23 -15.69 0.48
CA LEU A 37 -13.53 -16.27 0.85
C LEU A 37 -13.69 -16.39 2.37
N ILE A 38 -12.63 -16.78 3.10
CA ILE A 38 -12.64 -16.81 4.58
C ILE A 38 -12.89 -15.40 5.16
N LYS A 39 -12.29 -14.38 4.55
CA LYS A 39 -12.45 -12.99 4.99
C LYS A 39 -13.88 -12.48 4.79
N GLU A 40 -14.58 -12.96 3.76
CA GLU A 40 -15.99 -12.62 3.48
C GLU A 40 -16.94 -13.15 4.57
N ILE A 41 -16.58 -14.25 5.23
CA ILE A 41 -17.32 -14.85 6.36
C ILE A 41 -16.94 -14.19 7.69
N GLY A 42 -15.69 -13.76 7.82
CA GLY A 42 -15.17 -13.18 9.05
C GLY A 42 -15.71 -11.79 9.34
N THR A 43 -15.96 -11.48 10.62
CA THR A 43 -16.16 -10.09 11.06
C THR A 43 -14.95 -9.25 10.64
N ASN A 44 -15.17 -8.15 9.91
CA ASN A 44 -14.13 -7.20 9.52
C ASN A 44 -13.45 -6.65 10.79
N LYS A 45 -12.36 -7.26 11.23
CA LYS A 45 -11.51 -6.71 12.29
C LYS A 45 -10.75 -5.56 11.68
N SER A 46 -10.89 -4.35 12.25
CA SER A 46 -10.05 -3.21 11.89
C SER A 46 -8.58 -3.63 11.91
N SER A 47 -7.85 -3.37 10.83
CA SER A 47 -6.41 -3.63 10.75
C SER A 47 -5.60 -2.74 11.71
N VAL A 48 -6.18 -1.60 12.10
CA VAL A 48 -5.57 -0.64 13.02
C VAL A 48 -6.19 -0.83 14.40
N SER A 49 -5.33 -1.02 15.42
CA SER A 49 -5.76 -1.16 16.81
C SER A 49 -6.65 0.01 17.22
N GLU A 50 -7.82 -0.30 17.77
CA GLU A 50 -8.78 0.70 18.29
C GLU A 50 -8.26 1.45 19.52
N ILE A 51 -7.18 0.95 20.11
CA ILE A 51 -6.56 1.50 21.31
C ILE A 51 -5.06 1.63 21.01
N ILE A 52 -4.55 2.86 21.07
CA ILE A 52 -3.12 3.15 21.03
C ILE A 52 -2.73 4.03 22.22
N SER A 53 -1.45 4.05 22.58
CA SER A 53 -0.93 4.82 23.70
C SER A 53 -0.08 6.02 23.28
N GLU A 54 -0.10 7.04 24.12
CA GLU A 54 0.87 8.13 24.12
C GLU A 54 2.27 7.61 24.45
N LYS A 55 3.29 8.49 24.37
CA LYS A 55 4.68 8.15 24.71
C LYS A 55 4.89 7.86 26.21
N ASP A 56 3.98 8.34 27.06
CA ASP A 56 3.97 8.12 28.51
C ASP A 56 3.06 6.93 28.92
N ASP A 57 2.70 6.08 27.96
CA ASP A 57 1.80 4.93 28.11
C ASP A 57 0.33 5.25 28.42
N THR A 58 -0.09 6.52 28.37
CA THR A 58 -1.51 6.89 28.51
C THR A 58 -2.34 6.39 27.33
N LEU A 59 -3.48 5.74 27.59
CA LEU A 59 -4.35 5.21 26.53
C LEU A 59 -5.16 6.33 25.84
N ILE A 60 -5.15 6.30 24.50
CA ILE A 60 -5.90 7.22 23.66
C ILE A 60 -7.19 6.54 23.18
N CYS A 61 -8.33 7.08 23.61
CA CYS A 61 -9.66 6.60 23.19
C CYS A 61 -10.26 7.40 22.02
N CYS A 62 -9.88 8.67 21.85
CA CYS A 62 -10.42 9.55 20.82
C CYS A 62 -9.81 9.26 19.44
N GLN A 63 -10.64 9.00 18.42
CA GLN A 63 -10.18 8.67 17.06
C GLN A 63 -9.29 9.76 16.45
N VAL A 64 -9.66 11.04 16.61
CA VAL A 64 -8.86 12.17 16.07
C VAL A 64 -7.46 12.15 16.66
N ARG A 65 -7.36 12.07 18.00
CA ARG A 65 -6.07 12.01 18.69
C ARG A 65 -5.26 10.77 18.30
N ARG A 66 -5.94 9.64 18.06
CA ARG A 66 -5.26 8.43 17.58
C ARG A 66 -4.60 8.63 16.22
N LEU A 67 -5.27 9.32 15.30
CA LEU A 67 -4.72 9.63 13.97
C LEU A 67 -3.55 10.62 14.07
N GLU A 68 -3.66 11.63 14.93
CA GLU A 68 -2.56 12.57 15.20
C GLU A 68 -1.33 11.87 15.77
N ARG A 69 -1.51 11.00 16.76
CA ARG A 69 -0.43 10.21 17.37
C ARG A 69 0.26 9.31 16.34
N TRP A 70 -0.48 8.72 15.40
CA TRP A 70 0.08 7.99 14.26
C TRP A 70 0.88 8.89 13.33
N ALA A 71 0.34 10.07 12.98
CA ALA A 71 1.02 11.03 12.13
C ALA A 71 2.33 11.53 12.75
N GLU A 72 2.33 11.81 14.06
CA GLU A 72 3.53 12.16 14.83
C GLU A 72 4.57 11.04 14.77
N HIS A 73 4.17 9.79 15.04
CA HIS A 73 5.07 8.63 15.01
C HIS A 73 5.75 8.45 13.66
N PHE A 74 4.98 8.45 12.57
CA PHE A 74 5.55 8.24 11.24
C PHE A 74 6.34 9.44 10.75
N ARG A 75 5.96 10.67 11.11
CA ARG A 75 6.77 11.85 10.81
C ARG A 75 8.17 11.70 11.43
N GLU A 76 8.25 11.30 12.70
CA GLU A 76 9.53 11.04 13.37
C GLU A 76 10.36 9.95 12.68
N GLN A 77 9.73 8.87 12.22
CA GLN A 77 10.41 7.78 11.50
C GLN A 77 10.92 8.19 10.11
N PHE A 78 10.17 9.03 9.39
CA PHE A 78 10.48 9.45 8.02
C PHE A 78 11.21 10.80 7.94
N ASN A 79 11.70 11.32 9.06
CA ASN A 79 12.52 12.53 9.07
C ASN A 79 13.89 12.24 8.45
N TRP A 80 14.04 12.55 7.17
CA TRP A 80 15.34 12.68 6.53
C TRP A 80 15.93 14.06 6.90
N PRO A 81 17.21 14.16 7.31
CA PRO A 81 17.83 15.47 7.49
C PRO A 81 17.70 16.22 6.16
N SER A 82 17.15 17.44 6.20
CA SER A 82 17.05 18.29 5.00
C SER A 82 18.37 18.23 4.27
N ALA A 83 18.33 17.83 2.99
CA ALA A 83 19.53 17.75 2.17
C ALA A 83 20.26 19.09 2.32
N THR A 84 21.40 19.07 3.01
CA THR A 84 22.23 20.25 3.12
C THR A 84 22.61 20.57 1.68
N LEU A 85 22.32 21.79 1.22
CA LEU A 85 22.58 22.24 -0.16
C LEU A 85 24.07 22.13 -0.56
N GLN A 86 24.93 21.73 0.36
CA GLN A 86 26.30 21.35 0.10
C GLN A 86 26.34 19.86 -0.28
N LEU A 87 26.06 19.58 -1.55
CA LEU A 87 26.51 18.31 -2.12
C LEU A 87 28.04 18.23 -1.96
N PRO A 88 28.59 17.13 -1.44
CA PRO A 88 30.03 16.95 -1.42
C PRO A 88 30.56 17.07 -2.85
N SER A 89 31.72 17.70 -3.02
CA SER A 89 32.46 17.69 -4.28
C SER A 89 32.83 16.25 -4.60
N ILE A 90 32.01 15.58 -5.42
CA ILE A 90 32.31 14.23 -5.90
C ILE A 90 33.41 14.39 -6.95
N PRO A 91 34.59 13.75 -6.79
CA PRO A 91 35.60 13.75 -7.84
C PRO A 91 34.95 13.23 -9.12
N ARG A 92 35.19 13.88 -10.27
CA ARG A 92 34.68 13.43 -11.57
C ARG A 92 35.02 11.95 -11.76
N GLN A 93 34.05 11.07 -11.51
CA GLN A 93 34.14 9.67 -11.89
C GLN A 93 34.07 9.59 -13.41
N CYS A 94 34.61 8.50 -13.98
CA CYS A 94 34.42 8.18 -15.39
C CYS A 94 32.96 8.40 -15.76
N GLU A 95 32.74 9.15 -16.84
CA GLU A 95 31.42 9.46 -17.36
C GLU A 95 30.72 8.12 -17.65
N TRP A 96 29.79 7.75 -16.78
CA TRP A 96 28.99 6.55 -16.99
C TRP A 96 28.26 6.76 -18.32
N ASN A 97 28.41 5.83 -19.27
CA ASN A 97 27.69 5.89 -20.54
C ASN A 97 26.22 5.55 -20.32
N ILE A 98 25.50 6.47 -19.68
CA ILE A 98 24.10 6.39 -19.34
C ILE A 98 23.38 7.38 -20.25
N GLU A 99 22.34 6.91 -20.91
CA GLU A 99 21.46 7.77 -21.68
C GLU A 99 20.70 8.69 -20.71
N VAL A 100 20.94 10.01 -20.80
CA VAL A 100 20.32 11.04 -19.94
C VAL A 100 19.09 11.66 -20.62
N GLY A 101 18.56 10.98 -21.64
CA GLY A 101 17.37 11.40 -22.36
C GLY A 101 16.08 11.15 -21.57
N PRO A 102 14.94 11.71 -22.02
CA PRO A 102 13.65 11.38 -21.44
C PRO A 102 13.34 9.89 -21.60
N PRO A 103 12.54 9.29 -20.71
CA PRO A 103 12.21 7.87 -20.77
C PRO A 103 11.60 7.46 -22.12
N THR A 104 12.15 6.40 -22.71
CA THR A 104 11.68 5.85 -23.97
C THR A 104 10.46 4.94 -23.77
N LEU A 105 9.67 4.73 -24.84
CA LEU A 105 8.53 3.81 -24.79
C LEU A 105 8.96 2.38 -24.41
N ALA A 106 10.12 1.93 -24.88
CA ALA A 106 10.64 0.60 -24.59
C ALA A 106 10.97 0.42 -23.09
N GLU A 107 11.55 1.44 -22.46
CA GLU A 107 11.82 1.44 -21.02
C GLU A 107 10.52 1.42 -20.21
N VAL A 108 9.53 2.24 -20.59
CA VAL A 108 8.23 2.29 -19.93
C VAL A 108 7.50 0.95 -20.06
N GLN A 109 7.48 0.35 -21.25
CA GLN A 109 6.90 -0.98 -21.46
C GLN A 109 7.60 -2.05 -20.62
N LYS A 110 8.94 -2.03 -20.57
CA LYS A 110 9.73 -2.94 -19.73
C LYS A 110 9.41 -2.75 -18.25
N ALA A 111 9.25 -1.51 -17.79
CA ALA A 111 8.86 -1.21 -16.42
C ALA A 111 7.45 -1.75 -16.09
N ILE A 112 6.47 -1.56 -16.98
CA ILE A 112 5.11 -2.10 -16.83
C ILE A 112 5.12 -3.64 -16.74
N VAL A 113 5.89 -4.31 -17.61
CA VAL A 113 6.04 -5.77 -17.57
C VAL A 113 6.63 -6.23 -16.24
N ASN A 114 7.59 -5.49 -15.69
CA ASN A 114 8.25 -5.81 -14.42
C ASN A 114 7.42 -5.51 -13.17
N LEU A 115 6.29 -4.80 -13.27
CA LEU A 115 5.38 -4.61 -12.14
C LEU A 115 4.94 -5.97 -11.57
N LYS A 116 4.76 -6.05 -10.25
CA LYS A 116 4.24 -7.27 -9.60
C LYS A 116 2.72 -7.13 -9.44
N ARG A 117 1.96 -8.14 -9.85
CA ARG A 117 0.51 -8.20 -9.57
C ARG A 117 0.27 -8.39 -8.06
N GLY A 118 -0.89 -7.95 -7.59
CA GLY A 118 -1.32 -8.08 -6.20
C GLY A 118 -0.62 -7.14 -5.23
N ARG A 119 -0.04 -6.04 -5.71
CA ARG A 119 0.41 -4.95 -4.83
C ARG A 119 -0.74 -4.01 -4.53
N ALA A 120 -0.65 -3.33 -3.39
CA ALA A 120 -1.63 -2.32 -3.01
C ALA A 120 -1.62 -1.17 -4.03
N ALA A 121 -2.80 -0.64 -4.31
CA ALA A 121 -2.94 0.60 -5.06
C ALA A 121 -2.47 1.79 -4.21
N GLY A 122 -2.08 2.87 -4.88
CA GLY A 122 -1.85 4.15 -4.21
C GLY A 122 -3.17 4.81 -3.77
N PRO A 123 -3.09 6.06 -3.27
CA PRO A 123 -4.27 6.87 -2.97
C PRO A 123 -5.19 7.09 -4.20
N ASP A 124 -4.65 6.95 -5.40
CA ASP A 124 -5.35 7.03 -6.69
C ASP A 124 -6.23 5.80 -7.00
N GLY A 125 -6.10 4.71 -6.23
CA GLY A 125 -6.83 3.47 -6.46
C GLY A 125 -6.34 2.65 -7.66
N LEU A 126 -5.22 3.03 -8.29
CA LEU A 126 -4.69 2.33 -9.47
C LEU A 126 -3.76 1.19 -9.06
N ALA A 127 -4.25 -0.04 -9.17
CA ALA A 127 -3.45 -1.24 -8.91
C ALA A 127 -2.49 -1.56 -10.08
N PRO A 128 -1.38 -2.27 -9.85
CA PRO A 128 -0.44 -2.70 -10.91
C PRO A 128 -1.08 -3.39 -12.11
N GLU A 129 -2.19 -4.10 -11.88
CA GLU A 129 -2.99 -4.79 -12.90
C GLU A 129 -3.53 -3.82 -13.95
N VAL A 130 -3.97 -2.62 -13.56
CA VAL A 130 -4.45 -1.59 -14.50
C VAL A 130 -3.37 -1.25 -15.52
N PHE A 131 -2.13 -1.11 -15.06
CA PHE A 131 -1.00 -0.79 -15.92
C PHE A 131 -0.60 -1.95 -16.83
N LYS A 132 -0.60 -3.17 -16.30
CA LYS A 132 -0.28 -4.37 -17.08
C LYS A 132 -1.32 -4.68 -18.16
N ASP A 133 -2.60 -4.48 -17.84
CA ASP A 133 -3.72 -4.86 -18.68
C ASP A 133 -4.18 -3.71 -19.60
N GLY A 134 -3.70 -2.48 -19.36
CA GLY A 134 -4.05 -1.28 -20.15
C GLY A 134 -3.44 -1.21 -21.55
N GLY A 135 -2.57 -2.17 -21.93
CA GLY A 135 -2.10 -2.33 -23.30
C GLY A 135 -1.19 -1.20 -23.82
N PRO A 136 -0.92 -1.19 -25.14
CA PRO A 136 0.08 -0.30 -25.73
C PRO A 136 -0.32 1.18 -25.69
N ILE A 137 -1.62 1.49 -25.78
CA ILE A 137 -2.10 2.88 -25.72
C ILE A 137 -1.77 3.50 -24.36
N LEU A 138 -1.97 2.75 -23.26
CA LEU A 138 -1.62 3.22 -21.93
C LEU A 138 -0.11 3.46 -21.81
N ALA A 139 0.72 2.54 -22.31
CA ALA A 139 2.17 2.70 -22.30
C ALA A 139 2.62 3.97 -23.04
N ILE A 140 2.03 4.27 -24.20
CA ILE A 140 2.31 5.51 -24.95
C ILE A 140 1.92 6.74 -24.13
N ARG A 141 0.73 6.73 -23.51
CA ARG A 141 0.27 7.87 -22.68
C ARG A 141 1.17 8.09 -21.47
N LEU A 142 1.58 7.03 -20.77
CA LEU A 142 2.50 7.10 -19.65
C LEU A 142 3.86 7.64 -20.07
N THR A 143 4.38 7.18 -21.21
CA THR A 143 5.65 7.69 -21.76
C THR A 143 5.59 9.19 -22.01
N ASN A 144 4.51 9.69 -22.60
CA ASN A 144 4.34 11.13 -22.83
C ASN A 144 4.26 11.95 -21.53
N ILE A 145 3.65 11.40 -20.48
CA ILE A 145 3.59 12.07 -19.17
C ILE A 145 4.97 12.10 -18.52
N LEU A 146 5.68 10.98 -18.54
CA LEU A 146 7.03 10.86 -17.98
C LEU A 146 8.03 11.75 -18.72
N ALA A 147 7.94 11.83 -20.05
CA ALA A 147 8.76 12.74 -20.85
C ALA A 147 8.51 14.21 -20.49
N LYS A 148 7.24 14.61 -20.31
CA LYS A 148 6.91 15.96 -19.84
C LYS A 148 7.45 16.28 -18.44
N ILE A 149 7.36 15.32 -17.51
CA ILE A 149 7.92 15.49 -16.16
C ILE A 149 9.43 15.69 -16.26
N TRP A 150 10.10 14.91 -17.11
CA TRP A 150 11.54 15.01 -17.34
C TRP A 150 11.94 16.36 -17.95
N GLU A 151 11.22 16.81 -18.99
CA GLU A 151 11.51 18.07 -19.69
C GLU A 151 11.22 19.32 -18.85
N LEU A 152 10.15 19.28 -18.04
CA LEU A 152 9.75 20.41 -17.21
C LEU A 152 10.49 20.45 -15.86
N ASP A 153 11.11 19.34 -15.45
CA ASP A 153 11.70 19.17 -14.12
C ASP A 153 10.70 19.45 -12.98
N VAL A 154 9.43 19.06 -13.18
CA VAL A 154 8.35 19.28 -12.20
C VAL A 154 7.72 17.93 -11.84
N ILE A 155 7.87 17.56 -10.57
CA ILE A 155 7.20 16.38 -10.00
C ILE A 155 5.76 16.74 -9.58
N PRO A 156 4.74 16.00 -10.02
CA PRO A 156 3.37 16.20 -9.56
C PRO A 156 3.27 16.08 -8.03
N SER A 157 2.55 16.99 -7.38
CA SER A 157 2.32 16.95 -5.93
C SER A 157 1.71 15.63 -5.48
N ASP A 158 0.86 15.01 -6.29
CA ASP A 158 0.20 13.75 -5.99
C ASP A 158 1.21 12.60 -5.80
N TRP A 159 2.38 12.67 -6.44
CA TRP A 159 3.44 11.66 -6.28
C TRP A 159 4.19 11.79 -4.95
N SER A 160 4.04 12.93 -4.26
CA SER A 160 4.55 13.14 -2.90
C SER A 160 3.58 12.66 -1.82
N GLN A 161 2.38 12.20 -2.21
CA GLN A 161 1.36 11.70 -1.29
C GLN A 161 1.44 10.18 -1.14
N SER A 162 1.26 9.69 0.08
CA SER A 162 1.22 8.26 0.36
C SER A 162 0.15 7.94 1.40
N LEU A 163 -0.46 6.75 1.28
CA LEU A 163 -1.38 6.21 2.27
C LEU A 163 -0.60 5.32 3.23
N ILE A 164 -0.50 5.74 4.49
CA ILE A 164 0.15 4.98 5.54
C ILE A 164 -0.91 4.17 6.29
N VAL A 165 -0.74 2.85 6.29
CA VAL A 165 -1.57 1.92 7.07
C VAL A 165 -0.67 1.23 8.08
N PRO A 166 -0.80 1.53 9.39
CA PRO A 166 0.01 0.86 10.41
C PRO A 166 -0.31 -0.64 10.44
N ILE A 167 0.73 -1.46 10.34
CA ILE A 167 0.60 -2.93 10.41
C ILE A 167 1.25 -3.42 11.68
N TYR A 168 0.45 -4.01 12.56
CA TYR A 168 0.94 -4.62 13.79
C TYR A 168 2.02 -5.68 13.48
N LYS A 169 3.13 -5.62 14.23
CA LYS A 169 4.18 -6.65 14.20
C LYS A 169 4.11 -7.56 15.44
N LYS A 170 4.65 -7.12 16.58
CA LYS A 170 4.82 -7.89 17.82
C LYS A 170 4.82 -6.96 19.02
N GLY A 171 4.55 -7.47 20.22
CA GLY A 171 4.51 -6.68 21.46
C GLY A 171 3.12 -6.14 21.78
N SER A 172 3.03 -5.08 22.57
CA SER A 172 1.75 -4.44 22.88
C SER A 172 1.12 -3.80 21.64
N LYS A 173 -0.15 -4.11 21.36
CA LYS A 173 -0.93 -3.50 20.27
C LYS A 173 -1.25 -2.02 20.49
N SER A 174 -1.11 -1.52 21.71
CA SER A 174 -1.31 -0.09 21.99
C SER A 174 -0.11 0.75 21.58
N SER A 175 1.10 0.19 21.60
CA SER A 175 2.31 0.95 21.29
C SER A 175 2.50 1.13 19.77
N CYS A 176 2.71 2.37 19.34
CA CYS A 176 3.01 2.71 17.93
C CYS A 176 4.29 2.00 17.45
N ASP A 177 5.31 1.90 18.30
CA ASP A 177 6.60 1.27 17.95
C ASP A 177 6.47 -0.22 17.63
N ASN A 178 5.37 -0.85 18.03
CA ASN A 178 5.02 -2.24 17.74
C ASN A 178 4.28 -2.42 16.40
N HIS A 179 4.32 -1.40 15.55
CA HIS A 179 3.79 -1.43 14.18
C HIS A 179 4.91 -1.11 13.19
N ARG A 180 4.61 -1.31 11.91
CA ARG A 180 5.40 -0.89 10.75
C ARG A 180 4.49 -0.17 9.77
#